data_AF-A0A957VMY8-F1
#
_entry.id   AF-A0A957VMY8-F1
#
_cell.length_a   1.000
_cell.length_b   1.000
_cell.length_c   1.000
_cell.angle_alpha   90.00
_cell.angle_beta   90.00
_cell.angle_gamma   90.00
#
_symmetry.space_group_name_H-M   'P 1'
#
loop_
_entity.id
_entity.type
_entity.pdbx_description
1 polymer ?
#
loop_
_entity_poly.entity_id
_entity_poly.type
_entity_poly.pdbx_seq_one_letter_code
_entity_poly.pdbx_strand_id
1 'polypeptide(L)'
;MAHLKRSQRTRSPRRALLLSLLAIVVLLLAACGGGAAPAEAPAEAPAAEAPAEAEAPAEAEAPAEAEAPAEEEAALGSTLIGEIEGPKIITDPGAFPAEFNEAPMLADMVAAGELPELAERLPVATDLLVIEPVHEIGKYGGTWRRGFTGPADGQNGHRVAGGDRFLFWDAENFPEMTPNVAKSWEVSDDGTQITLHLREGMKWSDGEPFTSADVMFWFEHMYQNEELVPVRDAFFNIDDGATLEAPDDYTLVFTFPYANSLFLEVLGSSV
;
A
#
# COMPACT_ATOMS: atom_id res chain seq x y z
N MET A 1 24.02 20.15 62.82
CA MET A 1 23.71 21.57 62.99
C MET A 1 24.72 22.43 62.24
N ALA A 2 24.37 22.89 61.04
CA ALA A 2 25.01 24.03 60.37
C ALA A 2 24.11 24.43 59.19
N HIS A 3 23.34 25.50 59.39
CA HIS A 3 22.45 26.10 58.40
C HIS A 3 23.25 26.83 57.32
N LEU A 4 23.11 26.45 56.05
CA LEU A 4 23.56 27.26 54.92
C LEU A 4 22.37 28.00 54.31
N LYS A 5 22.38 29.33 54.47
CA LYS A 5 21.33 30.28 54.07
C LYS A 5 21.22 30.34 52.54
N ARG A 6 20.01 30.11 52.02
CA ARG A 6 19.58 30.45 50.66
C ARG A 6 19.61 31.98 50.50
N SER A 7 20.50 32.47 49.65
CA SER A 7 20.54 33.88 49.24
C SER A 7 19.46 34.14 48.18
N GLN A 8 18.35 34.76 48.58
CA GLN A 8 17.37 35.31 47.65
C GLN A 8 17.93 36.58 46.98
N ARG A 9 18.25 36.50 45.68
CA ARG A 9 18.54 37.68 44.85
C ARG A 9 17.21 38.31 44.44
N THR A 10 16.86 39.41 45.09
CA THR A 10 15.73 40.28 44.73
C THR A 10 16.02 40.95 43.38
N ARG A 11 15.27 40.58 42.34
CA ARG A 11 15.28 41.30 41.05
C ARG A 11 14.35 42.51 41.18
N SER A 12 14.90 43.71 41.03
CA SER A 12 14.16 44.97 41.12
C SER A 12 13.24 45.17 39.89
N PRO A 13 12.04 45.74 40.07
CA PRO A 13 11.00 45.80 39.02
C PRO A 13 11.26 46.86 37.93
N ARG A 14 12.40 47.59 37.99
CA ARG A 14 12.69 48.71 37.09
C ARG A 14 13.41 48.32 35.79
N ARG A 15 13.77 47.05 35.61
CA ARG A 15 14.42 46.53 34.37
C ARG A 15 13.49 45.76 33.43
N ALA A 16 12.26 45.43 33.86
CA ALA A 16 11.27 44.74 33.02
C ALA A 16 10.39 45.70 32.20
N LEU A 17 10.38 47.01 32.51
CA LEU A 17 9.53 48.00 31.83
C LEU A 17 10.20 48.68 30.63
N LEU A 18 11.52 48.46 30.42
CA LEU A 18 12.29 49.10 29.34
C LEU A 18 12.53 48.20 28.12
N LEU A 19 12.15 46.92 28.18
CA LEU A 19 12.27 45.98 27.06
C LEU A 19 10.93 45.73 26.33
N SER A 20 9.81 46.17 26.90
CA SER A 20 8.47 46.07 26.27
C SER A 20 8.08 47.30 25.43
N LEU A 21 8.98 48.28 25.27
CA LEU A 21 8.77 49.50 24.48
C LEU A 21 9.63 49.57 23.20
N LEU A 22 10.54 48.61 22.99
CA LEU A 22 11.40 48.56 21.80
C LEU A 22 10.85 47.66 20.67
N ALA A 23 9.79 46.88 20.92
CA ALA A 23 9.13 46.05 19.90
C ALA A 23 8.04 46.81 19.10
N ILE A 24 7.66 48.02 19.50
CA ILE A 24 6.59 48.80 18.87
C ILE A 24 7.13 49.88 17.89
N VAL A 25 8.45 50.11 17.84
CA VAL A 25 9.05 51.17 16.98
C VAL A 25 9.78 50.61 15.75
N VAL A 26 9.96 49.29 15.63
CA VAL A 26 10.54 48.66 14.42
C VAL A 26 9.48 48.40 13.32
N LEU A 27 8.20 48.64 13.61
CA LEU A 27 7.09 48.37 12.67
C LEU A 27 6.61 49.59 11.86
N LEU A 28 7.35 50.71 11.83
CA LEU A 28 6.84 51.97 11.24
C LEU A 28 7.66 52.65 10.13
N LEU A 29 8.80 52.11 9.65
CA LEU A 29 9.59 52.81 8.61
C LEU A 29 10.25 51.89 7.57
N ALA A 30 9.43 51.13 6.81
CA ALA A 30 9.82 50.63 5.48
C ALA A 30 8.59 50.46 4.57
N ALA A 31 7.83 51.55 4.38
CA ALA A 31 6.84 51.63 3.31
C ALA A 31 6.70 53.09 2.85
N CYS A 32 7.52 53.49 1.89
CA CYS A 32 7.27 54.61 0.98
C CYS A 32 8.05 54.36 -0.30
N GLY A 33 7.35 54.27 -1.44
CA GLY A 33 7.94 54.21 -2.77
C GLY A 33 7.05 53.46 -3.76
N GLY A 34 5.95 54.10 -4.17
CA GLY A 34 4.98 53.52 -5.12
C GLY A 34 5.48 53.47 -6.56
N GLY A 35 4.92 52.53 -7.32
CA GLY A 35 4.97 52.49 -8.79
C GLY A 35 4.69 51.12 -9.40
N ALA A 36 3.42 50.67 -9.42
CA ALA A 36 2.86 49.76 -10.45
C ALA A 36 1.32 49.68 -10.32
N ALA A 37 0.62 49.61 -11.46
CA ALA A 37 -0.84 49.71 -11.64
C ALA A 37 -1.64 48.49 -11.10
N PRO A 38 -2.97 48.62 -10.87
CA PRO A 38 -3.73 47.70 -10.03
C PRO A 38 -4.20 46.43 -10.75
N ALA A 39 -4.19 45.32 -10.01
CA ALA A 39 -4.92 44.09 -10.33
C ALA A 39 -6.24 44.05 -9.52
N GLU A 40 -7.33 43.66 -10.17
CA GLU A 40 -8.70 43.54 -9.65
C GLU A 40 -8.83 42.61 -8.44
N ALA A 41 -9.72 42.97 -7.52
CA ALA A 41 -10.16 42.14 -6.40
C ALA A 41 -11.30 41.18 -6.84
N PRO A 42 -11.41 39.98 -6.24
CA PRO A 42 -12.46 39.02 -6.58
C PRO A 42 -13.84 39.48 -6.06
N ALA A 43 -14.86 39.23 -6.88
CA ALA A 43 -16.25 39.60 -6.62
C ALA A 43 -16.90 38.75 -5.50
N GLU A 44 -17.76 39.44 -4.74
CA GLU A 44 -18.60 38.94 -3.65
C GLU A 44 -19.80 38.13 -4.21
N ALA A 45 -20.09 36.97 -3.59
CA ALA A 45 -21.21 36.11 -3.98
C ALA A 45 -22.56 36.70 -3.50
N PRO A 46 -23.64 36.68 -4.32
CA PRO A 46 -24.93 37.18 -3.89
C PRO A 46 -25.68 36.18 -2.98
N ALA A 47 -26.42 36.75 -2.03
CA ALA A 47 -27.22 36.06 -1.03
C ALA A 47 -28.45 35.35 -1.60
N ALA A 48 -28.83 34.24 -0.96
CA ALA A 48 -29.99 33.41 -1.29
C ALA A 48 -31.32 34.10 -0.94
N GLU A 49 -32.27 34.05 -1.89
CA GLU A 49 -33.66 34.46 -1.72
C GLU A 49 -34.52 33.31 -1.15
N ALA A 50 -35.46 33.63 -0.25
CA ALA A 50 -36.34 32.66 0.41
C ALA A 50 -37.45 32.13 -0.54
N PRO A 51 -37.90 30.87 -0.40
CA PRO A 51 -38.87 30.29 -1.32
C PRO A 51 -40.32 30.72 -1.02
N ALA A 52 -41.08 30.93 -2.10
CA ALA A 52 -42.52 31.17 -2.07
C ALA A 52 -43.31 29.87 -1.86
N GLU A 53 -44.43 29.98 -1.15
CA GLU A 53 -45.42 28.93 -0.82
C GLU A 53 -45.99 28.27 -2.09
N ALA A 54 -45.98 26.93 -2.15
CA ALA A 54 -46.54 26.15 -3.25
C ALA A 54 -47.92 25.59 -2.89
N GLU A 55 -48.93 25.87 -3.71
CA GLU A 55 -50.24 25.22 -3.68
C GLU A 55 -50.15 23.75 -4.11
N ALA A 56 -50.95 22.89 -3.47
CA ALA A 56 -50.98 21.45 -3.72
C ALA A 56 -51.57 21.10 -5.10
N PRO A 57 -50.99 20.14 -5.85
CA PRO A 57 -51.57 19.69 -7.11
C PRO A 57 -52.58 18.55 -6.90
N ALA A 58 -53.62 18.56 -7.74
CA ALA A 58 -54.68 17.57 -7.85
C ALA A 58 -54.23 16.27 -8.55
N GLU A 59 -54.94 15.19 -8.27
CA GLU A 59 -54.81 13.85 -8.86
C GLU A 59 -55.26 13.74 -10.33
N ALA A 60 -54.90 12.60 -10.93
CA ALA A 60 -55.17 12.06 -12.30
C ALA A 60 -54.09 12.40 -13.35
N GLU A 61 -53.63 11.51 -14.23
CA GLU A 61 -54.07 10.19 -14.70
C GLU A 61 -52.85 9.49 -15.34
N ALA A 62 -52.80 8.15 -15.37
CA ALA A 62 -51.69 7.37 -15.92
C ALA A 62 -51.68 7.36 -17.47
N PRO A 63 -50.51 7.37 -18.15
CA PRO A 63 -50.44 7.00 -19.56
C PRO A 63 -49.70 5.67 -19.80
N ALA A 64 -50.45 4.79 -20.47
CA ALA A 64 -50.14 3.92 -21.63
C ALA A 64 -48.87 3.03 -21.70
N GLU A 65 -49.12 1.81 -22.17
CA GLU A 65 -48.21 0.69 -22.49
C GLU A 65 -46.92 1.07 -23.23
N ALA A 66 -45.83 0.43 -22.79
CA ALA A 66 -44.51 0.47 -23.42
C ALA A 66 -44.45 -0.46 -24.65
N GLU A 67 -44.00 0.08 -25.78
CA GLU A 67 -43.56 -0.71 -26.94
C GLU A 67 -42.22 -1.41 -26.64
N ALA A 68 -42.03 -2.60 -27.22
CA ALA A 68 -40.89 -3.49 -27.03
C ALA A 68 -39.53 -2.85 -27.35
N PRO A 69 -38.42 -3.24 -26.69
CA PRO A 69 -37.13 -2.60 -26.90
C PRO A 69 -36.58 -2.97 -28.28
N ALA A 70 -36.16 -1.94 -29.02
CA ALA A 70 -35.25 -2.08 -30.14
C ALA A 70 -33.91 -2.68 -29.64
N GLU A 71 -33.28 -3.52 -30.46
CA GLU A 71 -31.99 -4.14 -30.17
C GLU A 71 -30.97 -3.09 -29.69
N GLU A 72 -30.48 -3.30 -28.48
CA GLU A 72 -29.52 -2.44 -27.80
C GLU A 72 -28.16 -2.55 -28.52
N GLU A 73 -27.80 -1.53 -29.30
CA GLU A 73 -26.42 -1.39 -29.79
C GLU A 73 -25.49 -1.35 -28.57
N ALA A 74 -24.59 -2.33 -28.48
CA ALA A 74 -23.66 -2.46 -27.38
C ALA A 74 -22.87 -1.14 -27.19
N ALA A 75 -22.97 -0.56 -26.00
CA ALA A 75 -22.33 0.70 -25.66
C ALA A 75 -20.81 0.65 -25.92
N LEU A 76 -20.26 1.73 -26.48
CA LEU A 76 -18.81 1.95 -26.63
C LEU A 76 -18.12 1.68 -25.29
N GLY A 77 -17.37 0.57 -25.22
CA GLY A 77 -16.65 0.19 -24.02
C GLY A 77 -17.01 -1.18 -23.43
N SER A 78 -18.14 -1.77 -23.84
CA SER A 78 -18.65 -3.04 -23.31
C SER A 78 -17.74 -4.26 -23.55
N THR A 79 -16.71 -4.12 -24.40
CA THR A 79 -15.73 -5.15 -24.75
C THR A 79 -14.28 -4.74 -24.48
N LEU A 80 -14.02 -3.69 -23.67
CA LEU A 80 -12.66 -3.18 -23.45
C LEU A 80 -11.79 -4.07 -22.56
N ILE A 81 -12.43 -4.86 -21.72
CA ILE A 81 -11.80 -5.88 -20.91
C ILE A 81 -12.02 -7.15 -21.73
N GLY A 82 -10.95 -7.74 -22.26
CA GLY A 82 -11.04 -9.01 -22.98
C GLY A 82 -11.52 -10.14 -22.06
N GLU A 83 -11.27 -11.38 -22.45
CA GLU A 83 -11.41 -12.49 -21.50
C GLU A 83 -10.44 -12.28 -20.34
N ILE A 84 -10.94 -12.38 -19.11
CA ILE A 84 -10.09 -12.31 -17.93
C ILE A 84 -9.35 -13.63 -17.85
N GLU A 85 -8.04 -13.55 -17.96
CA GLU A 85 -7.14 -14.68 -17.90
C GLU A 85 -6.01 -14.38 -16.92
N GLY A 86 -5.50 -15.42 -16.27
CA GLY A 86 -4.36 -15.30 -15.38
C GLY A 86 -3.61 -16.61 -15.24
N PRO A 87 -2.36 -16.55 -14.77
CA PRO A 87 -1.58 -17.75 -14.55
C PRO A 87 -2.14 -18.53 -13.36
N LYS A 88 -1.93 -19.84 -13.36
CA LYS A 88 -2.40 -20.72 -12.28
C LYS A 88 -1.26 -21.07 -11.36
N ILE A 89 -1.48 -20.94 -10.05
CA ILE A 89 -0.49 -21.33 -9.05
C ILE A 89 -0.69 -22.81 -8.73
N ILE A 90 0.34 -23.62 -8.99
CA ILE A 90 0.35 -25.04 -8.63
C ILE A 90 0.76 -25.16 -7.17
N THR A 91 -0.10 -25.79 -6.35
CA THR A 91 0.10 -25.90 -4.90
C THR A 91 0.39 -27.32 -4.41
N ASP A 92 0.18 -28.33 -5.26
CA ASP A 92 0.52 -29.72 -4.96
C ASP A 92 2.02 -29.96 -5.17
N PRO A 93 2.82 -30.25 -4.11
CA PRO A 93 4.25 -30.52 -4.24
C PRO A 93 4.56 -31.73 -5.14
N GLY A 94 3.62 -32.68 -5.29
CA GLY A 94 3.76 -33.80 -6.20
C GLY A 94 3.74 -33.42 -7.68
N ALA A 95 3.23 -32.23 -8.01
CA ALA A 95 3.18 -31.68 -9.36
C ALA A 95 4.32 -30.68 -9.64
N PHE A 96 5.21 -30.42 -8.67
CA PHE A 96 6.32 -29.49 -8.86
C PHE A 96 7.38 -30.06 -9.82
N PRO A 97 8.04 -29.19 -10.60
CA PRO A 97 9.10 -29.62 -11.50
C PRO A 97 10.28 -30.21 -10.72
N ALA A 98 10.83 -31.32 -11.21
CA ALA A 98 12.03 -31.95 -10.64
C ALA A 98 13.34 -31.43 -11.27
N GLU A 99 13.25 -30.79 -12.44
CA GLU A 99 14.38 -30.24 -13.17
C GLU A 99 14.22 -28.72 -13.28
N PHE A 100 15.31 -28.00 -13.04
CA PHE A 100 15.34 -26.54 -13.02
C PHE A 100 16.31 -26.02 -14.07
N ASN A 101 15.90 -24.93 -14.73
CA ASN A 101 16.71 -24.18 -15.66
C ASN A 101 16.79 -22.73 -15.19
N GLU A 102 17.85 -22.03 -15.55
CA GLU A 102 18.00 -20.61 -15.26
C GLU A 102 18.30 -19.80 -16.51
N ALA A 103 18.19 -18.47 -16.40
CA ALA A 103 18.52 -17.58 -17.49
C ALA A 103 20.01 -17.74 -17.88
N PRO A 104 20.36 -17.73 -19.18
CA PRO A 104 21.76 -17.92 -19.62
C PRO A 104 22.75 -16.97 -18.96
N MET A 105 22.36 -15.72 -18.72
CA MET A 105 23.22 -14.74 -18.04
C MET A 105 23.56 -15.14 -16.59
N LEU A 106 22.68 -15.85 -15.89
CA LEU A 106 22.91 -16.32 -14.53
C LEU A 106 23.81 -17.56 -14.55
N ALA A 107 23.59 -18.47 -15.51
CA ALA A 107 24.49 -19.61 -15.75
C ALA A 107 25.93 -19.14 -16.05
N ASP A 108 26.10 -18.07 -16.83
CA ASP A 108 27.41 -17.46 -17.08
C ASP A 108 28.06 -16.94 -15.78
N MET A 109 27.28 -16.34 -14.88
CA MET A 109 27.78 -15.88 -13.57
C MET A 109 28.15 -17.03 -12.63
N VAL A 110 27.38 -18.12 -12.65
CA VAL A 110 27.71 -19.36 -11.92
C VAL A 110 29.02 -19.95 -12.44
N ALA A 111 29.17 -20.06 -13.77
CA ALA A 111 30.41 -20.53 -14.40
C ALA A 111 31.62 -19.63 -14.09
N ALA A 112 31.40 -18.33 -13.87
CA ALA A 112 32.42 -17.38 -13.44
C ALA A 112 32.73 -17.44 -11.92
N GLY A 113 31.94 -18.17 -11.14
CA GLY A 113 32.05 -18.24 -9.68
C GLY A 113 31.54 -16.98 -8.96
N GLU A 114 30.75 -16.15 -9.64
CA GLU A 114 30.17 -14.91 -9.11
C GLU A 114 28.79 -15.14 -8.48
N LEU A 115 28.16 -16.29 -8.76
CA LEU A 115 26.83 -16.65 -8.26
C LEU A 115 26.82 -18.12 -7.80
N PRO A 116 26.16 -18.45 -6.68
CA PRO A 116 25.96 -19.83 -6.28
C PRO A 116 25.12 -20.62 -7.30
N GLU A 117 25.30 -21.94 -7.30
CA GLU A 117 24.52 -22.86 -8.14
C GLU A 117 23.00 -22.68 -7.92
N LEU A 118 22.20 -22.95 -8.96
CA LEU A 118 20.75 -22.72 -8.91
C LEU A 118 20.07 -23.45 -7.74
N ALA A 119 20.47 -24.69 -7.47
CA ALA A 119 19.90 -25.49 -6.38
C ALA A 119 20.14 -24.88 -4.99
N GLU A 120 21.18 -24.07 -4.81
CA GLU A 120 21.49 -23.39 -3.55
C GLU A 120 20.70 -22.09 -3.38
N ARG A 121 20.27 -21.50 -4.51
CA ARG A 121 19.48 -20.26 -4.53
C ARG A 121 18.00 -20.51 -4.33
N LEU A 122 17.47 -21.62 -4.85
CA LEU A 122 16.06 -21.96 -4.73
C LEU A 122 15.63 -22.19 -3.26
N PRO A 123 14.36 -21.94 -2.93
CA PRO A 123 13.73 -22.43 -1.71
C PRO A 123 13.76 -23.96 -1.62
N VAL A 124 13.34 -24.51 -0.47
CA VAL A 124 13.22 -25.97 -0.34
C VAL A 124 12.22 -26.52 -1.35
N ALA A 125 12.50 -27.72 -1.87
CA ALA A 125 11.77 -28.28 -3.01
C ALA A 125 10.26 -28.43 -2.78
N THR A 126 9.80 -28.56 -1.52
CA THR A 126 8.38 -28.67 -1.16
C THR A 126 7.65 -27.33 -1.09
N ASP A 127 8.38 -26.20 -1.10
CA ASP A 127 7.84 -24.86 -0.87
C ASP A 127 8.08 -23.92 -2.07
N LEU A 128 8.31 -24.46 -3.26
CA LEU A 128 8.52 -23.65 -4.48
C LEU A 128 7.23 -22.92 -4.92
N LEU A 129 7.37 -21.68 -5.39
CA LEU A 129 6.30 -21.00 -6.13
C LEU A 129 6.31 -21.51 -7.57
N VAL A 130 5.31 -22.31 -7.93
CA VAL A 130 5.19 -22.91 -9.27
C VAL A 130 4.02 -22.26 -9.98
N ILE A 131 4.32 -21.58 -11.09
CA ILE A 131 3.35 -20.80 -11.88
C ILE A 131 3.17 -21.50 -13.23
N GLU A 132 1.95 -21.95 -13.51
CA GLU A 132 1.52 -22.37 -14.84
C GLU A 132 1.23 -21.11 -15.69
N PRO A 133 1.95 -20.91 -16.80
CA PRO A 133 1.77 -19.73 -17.65
C PRO A 133 0.40 -19.69 -18.32
N VAL A 134 -0.11 -18.47 -18.55
CA VAL A 134 -1.41 -18.22 -19.21
C VAL A 134 -1.52 -18.88 -20.60
N HIS A 135 -0.46 -18.80 -21.40
CA HIS A 135 -0.48 -19.27 -22.79
C HIS A 135 0.53 -20.39 -23.07
N GLU A 136 1.81 -20.16 -22.75
CA GLU A 136 2.89 -21.11 -23.02
C GLU A 136 4.08 -20.88 -22.09
N ILE A 137 4.93 -21.91 -21.98
CA ILE A 137 6.21 -21.82 -21.26
C ILE A 137 7.08 -20.75 -21.92
N GLY A 138 7.48 -19.75 -21.12
CA GLY A 138 8.29 -18.63 -21.57
C GLY A 138 9.71 -19.01 -21.99
N LYS A 139 10.39 -18.05 -22.63
CA LYS A 139 11.81 -18.14 -22.99
C LYS A 139 12.59 -17.06 -22.26
N TYR A 140 13.74 -17.41 -21.70
CA TYR A 140 14.60 -16.45 -21.02
C TYR A 140 15.14 -15.36 -21.97
N GLY A 141 15.30 -14.16 -21.43
CA GLY A 141 16.03 -13.05 -22.05
C GLY A 141 15.15 -11.91 -22.57
N GLY A 142 15.80 -10.97 -23.25
CA GLY A 142 15.19 -9.76 -23.76
C GLY A 142 15.29 -8.57 -22.80
N THR A 143 14.64 -7.46 -23.18
CA THR A 143 14.57 -6.24 -22.38
C THR A 143 13.16 -5.67 -22.47
N TRP A 144 12.44 -5.65 -21.35
CA TRP A 144 11.13 -5.02 -21.29
C TRP A 144 11.29 -3.49 -21.23
N ARG A 145 10.97 -2.82 -22.34
CA ARG A 145 11.04 -1.36 -22.45
C ARG A 145 9.71 -0.75 -22.02
N ARG A 146 9.74 0.11 -21.00
CA ARG A 146 8.56 0.79 -20.45
C ARG A 146 8.75 2.30 -20.45
N GLY A 147 7.66 3.05 -20.59
CA GLY A 147 7.64 4.50 -20.43
C GLY A 147 7.36 4.89 -18.99
N PHE A 148 8.13 5.83 -18.46
CA PHE A 148 7.93 6.45 -17.16
C PHE A 148 7.83 7.96 -17.34
N THR A 149 6.89 8.59 -16.66
CA THR A 149 6.70 10.05 -16.73
C THR A 149 7.61 10.84 -15.78
N GLY A 150 8.38 10.14 -14.94
CA GLY A 150 9.34 10.70 -13.99
C GLY A 150 9.23 10.03 -12.61
N PRO A 151 9.96 10.53 -11.60
CA PRO A 151 9.94 9.94 -10.24
C PRO A 151 8.58 9.95 -9.56
N ALA A 152 7.67 10.85 -9.95
CA ALA A 152 6.31 10.92 -9.42
C ALA A 152 5.42 9.77 -9.93
N ASP A 153 5.83 9.06 -10.98
CA ASP A 153 5.12 7.91 -11.56
C ASP A 153 5.33 6.63 -10.73
N GLY A 154 5.23 6.76 -9.40
CA GLY A 154 5.54 5.69 -8.47
C GLY A 154 4.67 4.46 -8.69
N GLN A 155 3.40 4.65 -9.04
CA GLN A 155 2.46 3.56 -9.32
C GLN A 155 2.86 2.70 -10.52
N ASN A 156 3.54 3.28 -11.51
CA ASN A 156 4.07 2.54 -12.64
C ASN A 156 5.31 1.72 -12.23
N GLY A 157 6.12 2.24 -11.29
CA GLY A 157 7.23 1.53 -10.66
C GLY A 157 6.78 0.38 -9.76
N HIS A 158 5.77 0.61 -8.91
CA HIS A 158 5.19 -0.41 -8.04
C HIS A 158 4.67 -1.62 -8.80
N ARG A 159 4.10 -1.43 -10.00
CA ARG A 159 3.65 -2.55 -10.85
C ARG A 159 4.79 -3.43 -11.39
N VAL A 160 6.04 -2.96 -11.34
CA VAL A 160 7.21 -3.77 -11.73
C VAL A 160 7.84 -4.44 -10.52
N ALA A 161 7.98 -3.69 -9.42
CA ALA A 161 8.75 -4.11 -8.26
C ALA A 161 7.91 -4.66 -7.11
N GLY A 162 6.58 -4.57 -7.19
CA GLY A 162 5.64 -4.92 -6.13
C GLY A 162 4.93 -6.26 -6.31
N GLY A 163 5.45 -7.13 -7.19
CA GLY A 163 4.88 -8.45 -7.43
C GLY A 163 5.05 -9.43 -6.27
N ASP A 164 6.06 -9.24 -5.42
CA ASP A 164 6.37 -10.15 -4.30
C ASP A 164 5.59 -9.77 -3.02
N ARG A 165 4.26 -9.79 -3.08
CA ARG A 165 3.43 -9.72 -1.86
C ARG A 165 3.26 -11.10 -1.21
N PHE A 166 2.62 -11.16 -0.04
CA PHE A 166 2.37 -12.45 0.61
C PHE A 166 1.46 -13.34 -0.22
N LEU A 167 0.45 -12.77 -0.88
CA LEU A 167 -0.55 -13.48 -1.67
C LEU A 167 -0.69 -12.87 -3.07
N PHE A 168 -1.30 -13.64 -3.96
CA PHE A 168 -1.81 -13.18 -5.24
C PHE A 168 -3.34 -13.16 -5.24
N TRP A 169 -3.93 -12.27 -6.03
CA TRP A 169 -5.32 -12.41 -6.48
C TRP A 169 -5.40 -13.49 -7.56
N ASP A 170 -6.38 -14.39 -7.44
CA ASP A 170 -6.82 -15.21 -8.57
C ASP A 170 -7.50 -14.30 -9.60
N ALA A 171 -6.91 -14.20 -10.79
CA ALA A 171 -7.47 -13.37 -11.84
C ALA A 171 -8.82 -13.91 -12.34
N GLU A 172 -8.96 -15.23 -12.46
CA GLU A 172 -10.17 -15.89 -12.97
C GLU A 172 -11.28 -15.92 -11.91
N ASN A 173 -10.91 -15.98 -10.62
CA ASN A 173 -11.84 -16.14 -9.49
C ASN A 173 -11.80 -14.97 -8.50
N PHE A 174 -11.50 -13.74 -8.94
CA PHE A 174 -11.44 -12.58 -8.04
C PHE A 174 -12.70 -12.44 -7.15
N PRO A 175 -12.57 -12.19 -5.83
CA PRO A 175 -11.37 -11.84 -5.08
C PRO A 175 -10.72 -13.03 -4.35
N GLU A 176 -10.76 -14.24 -4.90
CA GLU A 176 -10.05 -15.37 -4.30
C GLU A 176 -8.53 -15.12 -4.26
N MET A 177 -7.87 -15.61 -3.21
CA MET A 177 -6.43 -15.48 -3.04
C MET A 177 -5.72 -16.76 -3.48
N THR A 178 -4.49 -16.65 -3.97
CA THR A 178 -3.58 -17.77 -4.21
C THR A 178 -2.19 -17.52 -3.60
N PRO A 179 -1.38 -18.56 -3.35
CA PRO A 179 -0.08 -18.40 -2.71
C PRO A 179 0.93 -17.55 -3.51
N ASN A 180 1.66 -16.68 -2.81
CA ASN A 180 2.85 -15.99 -3.33
C ASN A 180 4.03 -16.22 -2.37
N VAL A 181 4.58 -15.20 -1.71
CA VAL A 181 5.65 -15.35 -0.69
C VAL A 181 5.19 -16.24 0.46
N ALA A 182 3.91 -16.16 0.85
CA ALA A 182 3.27 -17.14 1.72
C ALA A 182 2.76 -18.32 0.88
N LYS A 183 3.11 -19.56 1.28
CA LYS A 183 2.66 -20.80 0.63
C LYS A 183 1.22 -21.18 1.00
N SER A 184 0.75 -20.72 2.16
CA SER A 184 -0.63 -20.91 2.63
C SER A 184 -0.96 -19.90 3.72
N TRP A 185 -2.25 -19.82 4.07
CA TRP A 185 -2.74 -19.00 5.17
C TRP A 185 -3.96 -19.66 5.82
N GLU A 186 -4.25 -19.22 7.03
CA GLU A 186 -5.42 -19.61 7.80
C GLU A 186 -6.10 -18.36 8.36
N VAL A 187 -7.43 -18.39 8.44
CA VAL A 187 -8.22 -17.36 9.12
C VAL A 187 -8.97 -18.04 10.26
N SER A 188 -8.91 -17.48 11.46
CA SER A 188 -9.67 -18.02 12.60
C SER A 188 -11.18 -17.94 12.35
N ASP A 189 -11.95 -18.79 13.02
CA ASP A 189 -13.42 -18.84 12.89
C ASP A 189 -14.11 -17.49 13.18
N ASP A 190 -13.52 -16.67 14.06
CA ASP A 190 -14.01 -15.33 14.41
C ASP A 190 -13.43 -14.21 13.52
N GLY A 191 -12.57 -14.54 12.56
CA GLY A 191 -11.93 -13.60 11.62
C GLY A 191 -10.90 -12.67 12.23
N THR A 192 -10.53 -12.86 13.50
CA THR A 192 -9.63 -11.97 14.25
C THR A 192 -8.16 -12.32 14.08
N GLN A 193 -7.85 -13.54 13.65
CA GLN A 193 -6.48 -14.00 13.45
C GLN A 193 -6.28 -14.46 12.01
N ILE A 194 -5.16 -14.02 11.43
CA ILE A 194 -4.69 -14.46 10.12
C ILE A 194 -3.28 -14.99 10.30
N THR A 195 -3.10 -16.28 10.06
CA THR A 195 -1.81 -16.96 10.10
C THR A 195 -1.31 -17.12 8.67
N LEU A 196 -0.10 -16.64 8.37
CA LEU A 196 0.59 -16.85 7.10
C LEU A 196 1.74 -17.83 7.30
N HIS A 197 1.86 -18.78 6.38
CA HIS A 197 2.98 -19.73 6.32
C HIS A 197 3.88 -19.32 5.16
N LEU A 198 5.10 -18.88 5.46
CA LEU A 198 6.11 -18.48 4.49
C LEU A 198 6.75 -19.72 3.83
N ARG A 199 7.35 -19.51 2.65
CA ARG A 199 8.15 -20.54 1.97
C ARG A 199 9.52 -20.67 2.63
N GLU A 200 9.89 -21.90 3.00
CA GLU A 200 11.18 -22.16 3.63
C GLU A 200 12.34 -22.06 2.63
N GLY A 201 13.43 -21.41 3.05
CA GLY A 201 14.65 -21.29 2.25
C GLY A 201 14.66 -20.17 1.20
N MET A 202 13.64 -19.30 1.20
CA MET A 202 13.69 -18.05 0.43
C MET A 202 14.87 -17.18 0.87
N LYS A 203 15.36 -16.36 -0.06
CA LYS A 203 16.51 -15.48 0.14
C LYS A 203 16.23 -14.11 -0.48
N TRP A 204 16.77 -13.08 0.14
CA TRP A 204 16.91 -11.77 -0.47
C TRP A 204 17.81 -11.84 -1.70
N SER A 205 17.77 -10.81 -2.54
CA SER A 205 18.55 -10.78 -3.80
C SER A 205 20.07 -10.79 -3.59
N ASP A 206 20.54 -10.43 -2.39
CA ASP A 206 21.94 -10.51 -1.98
C ASP A 206 22.33 -11.88 -1.40
N GLY A 207 21.38 -12.79 -1.24
CA GLY A 207 21.57 -14.16 -0.78
C GLY A 207 21.29 -14.37 0.71
N GLU A 208 21.05 -13.32 1.49
CA GLU A 208 20.68 -13.47 2.90
C GLU A 208 19.32 -14.18 3.03
N PRO A 209 19.11 -15.04 4.05
CA PRO A 209 17.83 -15.71 4.25
C PRO A 209 16.69 -14.72 4.44
N PHE A 210 15.54 -15.00 3.83
CA PHE A 210 14.29 -14.29 4.12
C PHE A 210 13.46 -15.09 5.13
N THR A 211 13.12 -14.50 6.27
CA THR A 211 12.35 -15.16 7.34
C THR A 211 11.30 -14.24 7.94
N SER A 212 10.49 -14.77 8.86
CA SER A 212 9.54 -14.00 9.66
C SER A 212 10.21 -12.85 10.42
N ALA A 213 11.51 -12.96 10.75
CA ALA A 213 12.27 -11.90 11.41
C ALA A 213 12.34 -10.60 10.59
N ASP A 214 12.39 -10.68 9.25
CA ASP A 214 12.38 -9.51 8.38
C ASP A 214 11.04 -8.76 8.45
N VAL A 215 9.95 -9.53 8.53
CA VAL A 215 8.60 -8.97 8.64
C VAL A 215 8.36 -8.41 10.04
N MET A 216 8.86 -9.06 11.08
CA MET A 216 8.86 -8.54 12.44
C MET A 216 9.66 -7.23 12.54
N PHE A 217 10.84 -7.17 11.92
CA PHE A 217 11.63 -5.94 11.87
C PHE A 217 10.85 -4.80 11.20
N TRP A 218 10.25 -5.07 10.03
CA TRP A 218 9.39 -4.08 9.36
C TRP A 218 8.27 -3.63 10.30
N PHE A 219 7.56 -4.56 10.94
CA PHE A 219 6.42 -4.23 11.78
C PHE A 219 6.83 -3.39 12.99
N GLU A 220 7.79 -3.86 13.78
CA GLU A 220 8.19 -3.26 15.05
C GLU A 220 8.99 -1.97 14.90
N HIS A 221 9.90 -1.90 13.92
CA HIS A 221 10.86 -0.81 13.82
C HIS A 221 10.54 0.19 12.71
N MET A 222 9.72 -0.19 11.73
CA MET A 222 9.31 0.71 10.65
C MET A 222 7.83 1.10 10.77
N TYR A 223 6.92 0.13 10.69
CA TYR A 223 5.48 0.39 10.65
C TYR A 223 4.96 1.02 11.95
N GLN A 224 5.42 0.52 13.11
CA GLN A 224 5.04 1.06 14.42
C GLN A 224 5.75 2.37 14.78
N ASN A 225 6.79 2.76 14.03
CA ASN A 225 7.55 3.98 14.28
C ASN A 225 6.83 5.22 13.71
N GLU A 226 6.30 6.07 14.59
CA GLU A 226 5.51 7.25 14.23
C GLU A 226 6.30 8.35 13.51
N GLU A 227 7.63 8.36 13.62
CA GLU A 227 8.46 9.30 12.85
C GLU A 227 8.59 8.87 11.39
N LEU A 228 8.58 7.55 11.13
CA LEU A 228 8.66 6.98 9.78
C LEU A 228 7.27 6.87 9.14
N VAL A 229 6.28 6.42 9.92
CA VAL A 229 4.90 6.21 9.49
C VAL A 229 3.96 7.04 10.38
N PRO A 230 3.89 8.36 10.13
CA PRO A 230 3.05 9.26 10.94
C PRO A 230 1.55 9.05 10.72
N VAL A 231 1.18 8.47 9.57
CA VAL A 231 -0.19 8.04 9.25
C VAL A 231 -0.14 6.56 8.96
N ARG A 232 -0.61 5.76 9.92
CA ARG A 232 -0.66 4.30 9.80
C ARG A 232 -1.70 3.87 8.76
N ASP A 233 -1.46 2.74 8.13
CA ASP A 233 -2.36 2.17 7.14
C ASP A 233 -3.66 1.69 7.82
N ALA A 234 -4.81 2.06 7.27
CA ALA A 234 -6.10 1.80 7.90
C ALA A 234 -6.43 0.30 8.00
N PHE A 235 -5.85 -0.56 7.16
CA PHE A 235 -6.10 -1.99 7.18
C PHE A 235 -5.32 -2.73 8.27
N PHE A 236 -4.17 -2.17 8.67
CA PHE A 236 -3.35 -2.70 9.77
C PHE A 236 -3.63 -2.00 11.10
N ASN A 237 -4.20 -0.79 11.07
CA ASN A 237 -4.43 0.04 12.24
C ASN A 237 -5.92 0.28 12.51
N ILE A 238 -6.68 -0.81 12.57
CA ILE A 238 -8.08 -0.81 12.94
C ILE A 238 -8.22 -0.72 14.47
N ASP A 239 -8.80 0.37 14.98
CA ASP A 239 -8.90 0.71 16.41
C ASP A 239 -7.54 0.65 17.14
N ASP A 240 -7.32 -0.37 17.99
CA ASP A 240 -6.05 -0.56 18.71
C ASP A 240 -4.93 -1.12 17.80
N GLY A 241 -5.26 -1.41 16.53
CA GLY A 241 -4.35 -1.94 15.52
C GLY A 241 -4.09 -3.43 15.63
N ALA A 242 -3.43 -3.97 14.61
CA ALA A 242 -2.98 -5.36 14.62
C ALA A 242 -1.82 -5.55 15.61
N THR A 243 -1.71 -6.73 16.20
CA THR A 243 -0.46 -7.27 16.72
C THR A 243 0.10 -8.30 15.74
N LEU A 244 1.41 -8.45 15.69
CA LEU A 244 2.08 -9.45 14.87
C LEU A 244 2.98 -10.32 15.76
N GLU A 245 2.86 -11.64 15.61
CA GLU A 245 3.74 -12.62 16.23
C GLU A 245 4.40 -13.51 15.17
N ALA A 246 5.59 -14.02 15.49
CA ALA A 246 6.31 -14.98 14.68
C ALA A 246 6.75 -16.17 15.57
N PRO A 247 5.94 -17.24 15.67
CA PRO A 247 6.26 -18.37 16.55
C PRO A 247 7.48 -19.19 16.08
N ASP A 248 7.82 -19.08 14.80
CA ASP A 248 9.01 -19.66 14.17
C ASP A 248 9.45 -18.82 12.96
N ASP A 249 10.52 -19.25 12.27
CA ASP A 249 11.13 -18.53 11.16
C ASP A 249 10.24 -18.39 9.92
N TYR A 250 9.15 -19.17 9.82
CA TYR A 250 8.32 -19.23 8.61
C TYR A 250 6.82 -19.09 8.89
N THR A 251 6.44 -18.65 10.09
CA THR A 251 5.04 -18.42 10.46
C THR A 251 4.87 -17.00 10.95
N LEU A 252 3.82 -16.33 10.47
CA LEU A 252 3.41 -15.00 10.92
C LEU A 252 1.96 -15.06 11.37
N VAL A 253 1.64 -14.49 12.52
CA VAL A 253 0.28 -14.45 13.06
C VAL A 253 -0.11 -13.00 13.30
N PHE A 254 -1.00 -12.49 12.45
CA PHE A 254 -1.65 -11.20 12.65
C PHE A 254 -2.89 -11.39 13.51
N THR A 255 -3.02 -10.61 14.58
CA THR A 255 -4.20 -10.62 15.46
C THR A 255 -4.81 -9.22 15.50
N PHE A 256 -6.12 -9.14 15.32
CA PHE A 256 -6.89 -7.91 15.28
C PHE A 256 -7.88 -7.84 16.46
N PRO A 257 -8.29 -6.62 16.88
CA PRO A 257 -9.29 -6.47 17.95
C PRO A 257 -10.67 -7.04 17.60
N TYR A 258 -10.99 -7.17 16.30
CA TYR A 258 -12.20 -7.78 15.76
C TYR A 258 -11.94 -8.29 14.34
N ALA A 259 -12.93 -8.97 13.77
CA ALA A 259 -12.85 -9.54 12.43
C ALA A 259 -12.41 -8.50 11.40
N ASN A 260 -11.33 -8.80 10.66
CA ASN A 260 -10.80 -7.95 9.59
C ASN A 260 -10.86 -8.68 8.25
N SER A 261 -12.06 -8.78 7.68
CA SER A 261 -12.34 -9.62 6.50
C SER A 261 -11.61 -9.18 5.23
N LEU A 262 -11.20 -7.91 5.13
CA LEU A 262 -10.51 -7.38 3.95
C LEU A 262 -8.99 -7.55 4.03
N PHE A 263 -8.44 -7.95 5.18
CA PHE A 263 -7.00 -7.95 5.37
C PHE A 263 -6.28 -8.89 4.40
N LEU A 264 -6.85 -10.06 4.09
CA LEU A 264 -6.25 -10.96 3.11
C LEU A 264 -6.10 -10.31 1.72
N GLU A 265 -7.09 -9.54 1.27
CA GLU A 265 -7.04 -8.84 -0.01
C GLU A 265 -5.95 -7.74 -0.01
N VAL A 266 -5.70 -7.11 1.13
CA VAL A 266 -4.64 -6.10 1.31
C VAL A 266 -3.26 -6.72 1.11
N LEU A 267 -3.10 -8.00 1.48
CA LEU A 267 -1.87 -8.77 1.29
C LEU A 267 -1.71 -9.32 -0.14
N GLY A 268 -2.73 -9.18 -0.99
CA GLY A 268 -2.76 -9.65 -2.37
C GLY A 268 -2.12 -8.70 -3.37
N SER A 269 -1.51 -9.26 -4.42
CA SER A 269 -1.06 -8.56 -5.65
C SER A 269 -1.57 -9.28 -6.89
N SER A 270 -1.52 -8.63 -8.05
CA SER A 270 -1.69 -9.33 -9.34
C SER A 270 -0.44 -10.14 -9.66
N VAL A 271 -0.61 -11.34 -10.24
CA VAL A 271 0.48 -12.12 -10.85
C VAL A 271 0.95 -11.47 -12.16
#